data_AF-A0A2J8GBT4-F1
#
_entry.id   AF-A0A2J8GBT4-F1
#
_cell.length_a   1.000
_cell.length_b   1.000
_cell.length_c   1.000
_cell.angle_alpha   90.00
_cell.angle_beta   90.00
_cell.angle_gamma   90.00
#
_symmetry.space_group_name_H-M   'P 1'
#
loop_
_entity.id
_entity.type
_entity.pdbx_description
1 polymer ?
#
loop_
_entity_poly.entity_id
_entity_poly.type
_entity_poly.pdbx_seq_one_letter_code
_entity_poly.pdbx_strand_id
1 'polypeptide(L)'
;PRIRMALDAGVYFCDPHSPWQRGTNENTNRLLRHWFEKGTDLSGYTAEDLETIAGKLNNRPRPTLNLETPKQRMRQLIAAAA
;
A
#
# COMPACT_ATOMS: atom_id res chain seq x y z
N PRO A 1 14.02 -11.96 13.90
CA PRO A 1 13.00 -11.02 13.38
C PRO A 1 12.34 -10.20 14.52
N ARG A 2 12.87 -8.99 14.76
CA ARG A 2 12.51 -8.13 15.92
C ARG A 2 11.10 -7.52 15.83
N ILE A 3 10.52 -7.45 14.63
CA ILE A 3 9.22 -6.80 14.35
C ILE A 3 8.03 -7.58 14.94
N ARG A 4 8.06 -8.93 14.91
CA ARG A 4 6.96 -9.77 15.44
C ARG A 4 6.69 -9.54 16.93
N MET A 5 7.75 -9.34 17.71
CA MET A 5 7.66 -9.28 19.17
C MET A 5 6.92 -8.04 19.69
N ALA A 6 6.90 -6.94 18.94
CA ALA A 6 6.28 -5.69 19.38
C ALA A 6 4.78 -5.61 19.05
N LEU A 7 4.31 -6.34 18.03
CA LEU A 7 2.96 -6.21 17.47
C LEU A 7 2.12 -7.48 17.59
N ASP A 8 2.66 -8.56 18.16
CA ASP A 8 2.06 -9.91 18.20
C ASP A 8 1.46 -10.35 16.84
N ALA A 9 2.16 -9.99 15.75
CA ALA A 9 1.65 -10.14 14.40
C ALA A 9 2.40 -11.22 13.61
N GLY A 10 1.66 -11.91 12.72
CA GLY A 10 2.23 -12.80 11.71
C GLY A 10 3.21 -12.09 10.79
N VAL A 11 4.40 -12.67 10.58
CA VAL A 11 5.38 -12.23 9.60
C VAL A 11 5.46 -13.31 8.52
N TYR A 12 5.25 -12.89 7.26
CA TYR A 12 5.22 -13.74 6.08
C TYR A 12 6.22 -13.22 5.04
N PHE A 13 6.87 -14.13 4.32
CA PHE A 13 7.79 -13.81 3.23
C PHE A 13 7.30 -14.47 1.94
N CYS A 14 7.64 -13.88 0.80
CA CYS A 14 7.42 -14.51 -0.50
C CYS A 14 8.61 -15.41 -0.85
N ASP A 15 8.35 -16.46 -1.59
CA ASP A 15 9.36 -17.33 -2.17
C ASP A 15 10.27 -16.55 -3.14
N PRO A 16 11.56 -16.89 -3.21
CA PRO A 16 12.46 -16.31 -4.21
C PRO A 16 11.90 -16.45 -5.63
N HIS A 17 12.12 -15.45 -6.47
CA HIS A 17 11.67 -15.42 -7.87
C HIS A 17 10.16 -15.58 -8.08
N SER A 18 9.34 -15.31 -7.05
CA SER A 18 7.87 -15.43 -7.11
C SER A 18 7.16 -14.06 -6.96
N PRO A 19 7.32 -13.13 -7.93
CA PRO A 19 6.73 -11.78 -7.85
C PRO A 19 5.19 -11.78 -7.76
N TRP A 20 4.52 -12.80 -8.28
CA TRP A 20 3.06 -12.93 -8.21
C TRP A 20 2.53 -13.04 -6.77
N GLN A 21 3.33 -13.54 -5.81
CA GLN A 21 2.94 -13.59 -4.39
C GLN A 21 2.86 -12.20 -3.73
N ARG A 22 3.32 -11.16 -4.43
CA ARG A 22 3.25 -9.75 -4.03
C ARG A 22 2.60 -8.87 -5.09
N GLY A 23 1.75 -9.43 -5.94
CA GLY A 23 1.17 -8.73 -7.09
C GLY A 23 0.48 -7.41 -6.73
N THR A 24 -0.22 -7.33 -5.60
CA THR A 24 -0.84 -6.09 -5.12
C THR A 24 0.17 -5.00 -4.76
N ASN A 25 1.30 -5.37 -4.15
CA ASN A 25 2.37 -4.43 -3.81
C ASN A 25 3.05 -3.92 -5.08
N GLU A 26 3.32 -4.81 -6.03
CA GLU A 26 3.93 -4.45 -7.32
C GLU A 26 3.03 -3.52 -8.13
N ASN A 27 1.72 -3.81 -8.19
CA ASN A 27 0.75 -2.93 -8.83
C ASN A 27 0.68 -1.56 -8.15
N THR A 28 0.68 -1.50 -6.81
CA THR A 28 0.66 -0.23 -6.07
C THR A 28 1.94 0.58 -6.31
N ASN A 29 3.10 -0.08 -6.28
CA ASN A 29 4.39 0.56 -6.56
C ASN A 29 4.46 1.14 -7.98
N ARG A 30 3.89 0.44 -8.97
CA ARG A 30 3.76 0.97 -10.34
C ARG A 30 2.94 2.27 -10.40
N LEU A 31 1.93 2.43 -9.54
CA LEU A 31 1.15 3.67 -9.50
C LEU A 31 1.88 4.81 -8.80
N LEU A 32 2.64 4.49 -7.75
CA LEU A 32 3.53 5.47 -7.11
C LEU A 32 4.56 6.05 -8.08
N ARG A 33 4.97 5.27 -9.10
CA ARG A 33 5.88 5.73 -10.17
C ARG A 33 5.34 6.89 -11.02
N HIS A 34 4.07 7.25 -10.89
CA HIS A 34 3.53 8.47 -11.49
C HIS A 34 4.03 9.76 -10.80
N TRP A 35 4.39 9.69 -9.51
CA TRP A 35 4.90 10.83 -8.73
C TRP A 35 6.37 10.69 -8.35
N PHE A 36 6.84 9.45 -8.15
CA PHE A 36 8.20 9.15 -7.78
C PHE A 36 8.84 8.29 -8.86
N GLU A 37 9.57 8.92 -9.77
CA GLU A 37 10.33 8.18 -10.77
C GLU A 37 11.24 7.12 -10.13
N LYS A 38 11.67 6.15 -10.92
CA LYS A 38 12.55 5.10 -10.39
C LYS A 38 13.84 5.74 -9.86
N GLY A 39 14.13 5.53 -8.58
CA GLY A 39 15.35 6.06 -7.97
C GLY A 39 15.22 7.49 -7.45
N THR A 40 14.01 8.08 -7.48
CA THR A 40 13.73 9.33 -6.77
C THR A 40 14.13 9.20 -5.30
N ASP A 41 14.95 10.14 -4.82
CA ASP A 41 15.24 10.28 -3.40
C ASP A 41 14.02 10.86 -2.68
N LEU A 42 13.41 10.06 -1.81
CA LEU A 42 12.24 10.46 -1.05
C LEU A 42 12.60 11.41 0.11
N SER A 43 13.87 11.54 0.49
CA SER A 43 14.30 12.45 1.57
C SER A 43 14.02 13.92 1.26
N GLY A 44 13.90 14.27 -0.03
CA GLY A 44 13.53 15.61 -0.49
C GLY A 44 12.04 15.93 -0.41
N TYR A 45 11.18 14.97 -0.04
CA TYR A 45 9.74 15.16 0.07
C TYR A 45 9.33 15.32 1.53
N THR A 46 8.42 16.26 1.78
CA THR A 46 7.87 16.47 3.12
C THR A 46 6.87 15.36 3.47
N ALA A 47 6.58 15.20 4.75
CA ALA A 47 5.52 14.29 5.19
C ALA A 47 4.16 14.64 4.56
N GLU A 48 3.89 15.93 4.33
CA GLU A 48 2.65 16.41 3.69
C GLU A 48 2.57 16.02 2.21
N ASP A 49 3.69 16.04 1.48
CA ASP A 49 3.76 15.58 0.10
C ASP A 49 3.41 14.08 0.01
N LEU A 50 4.01 13.29 0.91
CA LEU A 50 3.79 11.84 0.97
C LEU A 50 2.34 11.51 1.34
N GLU A 51 1.77 12.22 2.32
CA GLU A 51 0.37 12.06 2.72
C GLU A 51 -0.59 12.44 1.58
N THR A 52 -0.28 13.51 0.85
CA THR A 52 -1.08 13.93 -0.31
C THR A 52 -1.12 12.84 -1.39
N ILE A 53 0.03 12.22 -1.67
CA ILE A 53 0.12 11.14 -2.67
C ILE A 53 -0.56 9.87 -2.17
N ALA A 54 -0.38 9.51 -0.90
CA ALA A 54 -1.09 8.40 -0.26
C ALA A 54 -2.61 8.61 -0.31
N GLY A 55 -3.07 9.83 -0.01
CA GLY A 55 -4.46 10.24 -0.12
C GLY A 55 -5.00 10.07 -1.55
N LYS A 56 -4.26 10.50 -2.57
CA LYS A 56 -4.64 10.28 -3.98
C LYS A 56 -4.82 8.80 -4.29
N LEU A 57 -3.92 7.93 -3.84
CA LEU A 57 -4.03 6.48 -4.07
C LEU A 57 -5.17 5.82 -3.29
N ASN A 58 -5.38 6.26 -2.04
CA ASN A 58 -6.41 5.73 -1.15
C ASN A 58 -7.82 6.16 -1.56
N ASN A 59 -7.96 7.29 -2.27
CA ASN A 59 -9.21 7.77 -2.84
C ASN A 59 -9.39 7.40 -4.32
N ARG A 60 -8.47 6.63 -4.92
CA ARG A 60 -8.58 6.19 -6.32
C ARG A 60 -9.47 4.96 -6.44
N PRO A 61 -10.58 4.99 -7.21
CA PRO A 61 -11.41 3.82 -7.49
C PRO A 61 -10.60 2.64 -8.04
N ARG A 62 -10.89 1.42 -7.55
CA ARG A 62 -10.21 0.19 -8.00
C ARG A 62 -11.20 -0.76 -8.65
N PRO A 63 -10.96 -1.20 -9.91
CA PRO A 63 -11.78 -2.23 -10.54
C PRO A 63 -11.88 -3.52 -9.71
N THR A 64 -10.79 -3.91 -9.04
CA THR A 64 -10.75 -5.09 -8.14
C THR A 64 -11.61 -4.95 -6.88
N LEU A 65 -12.09 -3.75 -6.58
CA LEU A 65 -12.98 -3.43 -5.46
C LEU A 65 -14.36 -2.97 -5.95
N ASN A 66 -14.80 -3.39 -7.13
CA ASN A 66 -16.07 -2.93 -7.74
C ASN A 66 -16.16 -1.40 -7.84
N LEU A 67 -15.02 -0.76 -8.15
CA LEU A 67 -14.85 0.70 -8.23
C LEU A 67 -14.96 1.44 -6.90
N GLU A 68 -15.02 0.75 -5.76
CA GLU A 68 -14.78 1.39 -4.47
C GLU A 68 -13.32 1.86 -4.35
N THR A 69 -13.13 2.90 -3.55
CA THR A 69 -11.80 3.34 -3.16
C THR A 69 -11.23 2.45 -2.04
N PRO A 70 -9.90 2.27 -1.96
CA PRO A 70 -9.29 1.55 -0.84
C PRO A 70 -9.73 2.08 0.51
N LYS A 71 -9.87 3.41 0.65
CA LYS A 71 -10.34 4.05 1.88
C LYS A 71 -11.75 3.62 2.26
N GLN A 72 -12.68 3.56 1.31
CA GLN A 72 -14.06 3.10 1.57
C GLN A 72 -14.07 1.63 1.98
N ARG A 73 -13.40 0.77 1.21
CA ARG A 73 -13.38 -0.67 1.47
C ARG A 73 -12.73 -0.98 2.82
N MET A 74 -11.63 -0.32 3.15
CA MET A 74 -10.96 -0.45 4.45
C MET A 74 -11.91 -0.08 5.59
N ARG A 75 -12.62 1.05 5.49
CA ARG A 75 -13.59 1.48 6.51
C ARG A 75 -14.70 0.44 6.73
N GLN A 76 -15.24 -0.16 5.66
CA GLN A 76 -16.24 -1.21 5.77
C GLN A 76 -15.70 -2.47 6.48
N LEU A 77 -14.48 -2.90 6.12
CA LEU A 77 -13.85 -4.08 6.72
C LEU A 77 -13.53 -3.88 8.20
N ILE A 78 -13.03 -2.70 8.59
CA ILE A 78 -12.80 -2.36 10.00
C ILE A 78 -14.13 -2.35 10.76
N ALA A 79 -15.17 -1.72 10.20
CA ALA A 79 -16.48 -1.67 10.86
C ALA A 79 -17.13 -3.05 11.01
N ALA A 80 -16.86 -3.99 10.09
CA ALA A 80 -17.36 -5.36 10.19
C ALA A 80 -16.54 -6.26 11.15
N ALA A 81 -15.30 -5.86 11.46
CA ALA A 81 -14.40 -6.60 12.34
C ALA A 81 -14.41 -6.09 13.80
N ALA A 82 -15.04 -4.93 14.04
CA ALA A 82 -15.25 -4.33 15.36
C ALA A 82 -16.51 -4.90 16.02
#